data_AF-A0A3M2AVE1-F1
#
_entry.id   AF-A0A3M2AVE1-F1
#
_cell.length_a   1.000
_cell.length_b   1.000
_cell.length_c   1.000
_cell.angle_alpha   90.00
_cell.angle_beta   90.00
_cell.angle_gamma   90.00
#
_symmetry.space_group_name_H-M   'P 1'
#
loop_
_entity.id
_entity.type
_entity.pdbx_description
1 polymer ?
#
loop_
_entity_poly.entity_id
_entity_poly.type
_entity_poly.pdbx_seq_one_letter_code
_entity_poly.pdbx_strand_id
1 'polypeptide(L)' 'MATRNAQIAQMFTHLADLLEIEGANPFRVRAYRNAARRLEGLPVSVETMLAEGQD' A
#
# COMPACT_ATOMS: atom_id res chain seq x y z
N MET A 1 17.38 -1.77 7.02
CA MET A 1 16.77 -0.74 6.14
C MET A 1 15.38 -1.20 5.79
N ALA A 2 14.37 -0.32 5.84
CA ALA A 2 13.01 -0.69 5.41
C ALA A 2 13.03 -1.05 3.92
N THR A 3 12.35 -2.14 3.53
CA THR A 3 12.22 -2.50 2.12
C THR A 3 11.40 -1.44 1.39
N ARG A 4 11.58 -1.34 0.06
CA ARG A 4 10.79 -0.38 -0.74
C ARG A 4 9.28 -0.63 -0.61
N ASN A 5 8.86 -1.88 -0.46
CA ASN A 5 7.46 -2.23 -0.18
C ASN A 5 6.95 -1.62 1.13
N ALA A 6 7.74 -1.68 2.21
CA ALA A 6 7.36 -1.11 3.49
C ALA A 6 7.19 0.42 3.40
N GLN A 7 8.01 1.11 2.60
CA GLN A 7 7.85 2.54 2.35
C GLN A 7 6.55 2.85 1.60
N ILE A 8 6.24 2.08 0.55
CA ILE A 8 4.99 2.25 -0.21
C ILE A 8 3.77 1.94 0.68
N ALA A 9 3.85 0.90 1.52
CA ALA A 9 2.79 0.55 2.46
C ALA A 9 2.51 1.69 3.46
N GLN A 10 3.56 2.29 4.03
CA GLN A 10 3.40 3.46 4.92
C GLN A 10 2.73 4.64 4.20
N MET A 11 3.08 4.88 2.94
CA MET A 11 2.45 5.95 2.15
C MET A 11 0.95 5.68 1.91
N PHE A 12 0.57 4.44 1.64
CA PHE A 12 -0.84 4.06 1.52
C PHE A 12 -1.60 4.15 2.85
N THR A 13 -0.96 3.77 3.96
CA THR A 13 -1.53 3.93 5.30
C THR A 13 -1.80 5.41 5.60
N HIS A 14 -0.82 6.28 5.33
CA HIS A 14 -0.94 7.71 5.56
C HIS A 14 -2.04 8.35 4.69
N LEU A 15 -2.12 7.97 3.40
CA LEU A 15 -3.18 8.43 2.53
C LEU A 15 -4.57 7.98 3.02
N ALA A 16 -4.68 6.75 3.53
CA ALA A 16 -5.93 6.26 4.09
C ALA A 16 -6.35 7.05 5.35
N ASP A 17 -5.40 7.41 6.22
CA ASP A 17 -5.66 8.27 7.39
C ASP A 17 -6.22 9.63 6.95
N LEU A 18 -5.59 10.27 5.97
CA LEU A 18 -6.03 11.57 5.46
C LEU A 18 -7.44 11.50 4.86
N LEU A 19 -7.70 10.49 4.03
CA LEU A 19 -9.01 10.29 3.42
C LEU A 19 -10.11 9.99 4.46
N GLU A 20 -9.76 9.29 5.54
CA GLU A 20 -10.67 9.02 6.64
C GLU A 20 -11.01 10.30 7.41
N ILE A 21 -10.00 11.15 7.68
CA ILE A 21 -10.18 12.47 8.32
C ILE A 21 -11.04 13.39 7.44
N GLU A 22 -10.85 13.38 6.13
CA GLU A 22 -11.64 14.17 5.18
C GLU A 22 -13.08 13.65 5.00
N GLY A 23 -13.45 12.53 5.63
CA GLY A 23 -14.76 11.91 5.45
C GLY A 23 -14.98 11.40 4.02
N ALA A 24 -13.91 11.04 3.32
CA ALA A 24 -13.97 10.53 1.96
C ALA A 24 -14.69 9.16 1.92
N ASN A 25 -14.95 8.68 0.70
CA ASN A 25 -15.68 7.44 0.48
C ASN A 25 -15.05 6.25 1.27
N PRO A 26 -15.80 5.58 2.17
CA PRO A 26 -15.28 4.49 3.00
C PRO A 26 -14.72 3.30 2.20
N PHE A 27 -15.24 3.04 0.99
CA PHE A 27 -14.68 2.03 0.10
C PHE A 27 -13.25 2.37 -0.32
N ARG A 28 -12.99 3.65 -0.61
CA ARG A 28 -11.67 4.15 -1.02
C ARG A 28 -10.65 4.07 0.12
N VAL A 29 -11.06 4.46 1.33
CA VAL A 29 -10.24 4.30 2.55
C VAL A 29 -9.86 2.83 2.75
N ARG A 30 -10.85 1.91 2.70
CA ARG A 30 -10.59 0.47 2.84
C ARG A 30 -9.68 -0.08 1.75
N ALA A 31 -9.80 0.39 0.51
CA ALA A 31 -8.93 -0.03 -0.59
C ALA A 31 -7.46 0.29 -0.31
N TYR A 32 -7.15 1.51 0.16
CA TYR A 32 -5.78 1.90 0.50
C TYR A 32 -5.23 1.15 1.71
N ARG A 33 -6.04 0.92 2.76
CA ARG A 33 -5.65 0.07 3.90
C ARG A 33 -5.34 -1.37 3.45
N ASN A 34 -6.13 -1.93 2.53
CA ASN A 34 -5.90 -3.26 1.98
C ASN A 34 -4.61 -3.30 1.14
N ALA A 35 -4.32 -2.26 0.35
CA ALA A 35 -3.09 -2.17 -0.42
C ALA A 35 -1.85 -2.14 0.49
N ALA A 36 -1.87 -1.32 1.56
CA ALA A 36 -0.80 -1.27 2.53
C ALA A 36 -0.50 -2.65 3.15
N ARG A 37 -1.55 -3.35 3.64
CA ARG A 37 -1.40 -4.70 4.22
C ARG A 37 -0.83 -5.72 3.23
N ARG A 38 -1.26 -5.66 1.96
CA ARG A 38 -0.74 -6.57 0.93
C ARG A 38 0.75 -6.33 0.69
N LEU A 39 1.16 -5.08 0.59
CA LEU A 39 2.56 -4.71 0.36
C LEU A 39 3.49 -5.09 1.52
N GLU A 40 3.03 -4.98 2.75
CA GLU A 40 3.77 -5.45 3.94
C GLU A 40 3.95 -6.97 3.95
N GLY A 41 2.97 -7.71 3.40
CA GLY A 41 3.01 -9.17 3.32
C GLY A 41 3.79 -9.72 2.12
N LEU A 42 4.23 -8.89 1.17
CA LEU A 42 4.96 -9.36 -0.01
C LEU A 42 6.43 -9.64 0.31
N PRO A 43 6.90 -10.90 0.14
CA PRO A 43 8.28 -11.28 0.45
C PRO A 43 9.28 -10.74 -0.57
N VAL A 44 8.81 -10.44 -1.79
CA VAL A 44 9.60 -9.89 -2.91
C VAL A 44 9.14 -8.46 -3.16
N SER A 45 10.07 -7.59 -3.56
CA SER A 45 9.72 -6.20 -3.85
C SER A 45 8.76 -6.12 -5.06
N VAL A 46 7.78 -5.24 -5.01
CA VAL A 46 6.83 -5.06 -6.13
C VAL A 46 7.54 -4.64 -7.41
N GLU A 47 8.63 -3.89 -7.28
CA GLU A 47 9.49 -3.53 -8.40
C GLU A 47 10.13 -4.75 -9.07
N THR A 48 10.56 -5.74 -8.28
CA THR A 48 11.09 -7.01 -8.80
C THR A 48 9.99 -7.81 -9.49
N MET A 49 8.79 -7.91 -8.89
CA MET A 49 7.65 -8.60 -9.52
C MET A 49 7.28 -7.96 -10.86
N LEU A 50 7.27 -6.62 -10.92
CA LEU A 50 7.02 -5.86 -12.15
C LEU A 50 8.10 -6.08 -13.21
N ALA A 51 9.37 -6.12 -12.81
CA ALA A 51 10.50 -6.41 -13.71
C ALA A 51 10.45 -7.84 -14.26
N GLU A 52 9.89 -8.78 -13.50
CA GLU A 52 9.72 -10.19 -13.88
C GLU A 52 8.42 -10.46 -14.67
N GLY A 53 7.57 -9.44 -14.88
CA GLY A 53 6.31 -9.57 -15.59
C GLY A 53 5.25 -10.37 -14.83
N GLN A 54 5.34 -10.40 -13.49
CA GLN A 54 4.33 -11.00 -12.63
C GLN A 54 3.31 -9.93 -12.20
N ASP A 55 2.04 -10.14 -12.59
CA ASP A 55 0.88 -9.31 -12.20
C ASP A 55 0.33 -9.67 -10.81
#